data_AF-A0A7Y1VFJ6-F1
#
_entry.id   AF-A0A7Y1VFJ6-F1
#
_cell.length_a   1.000
_cell.length_b   1.000
_cell.length_c   1.000
_cell.angle_alpha   90.00
_cell.angle_beta   90.00
_cell.angle_gamma   90.00
#
_symmetry.space_group_name_H-M   'P 1'
#
loop_
_entity.id
_entity.type
_entity.pdbx_description
1 polymer ?
#
loop_
_entity_poly.entity_id
_entity_poly.type
_entity_poly.pdbx_seq_one_letter_code
_entity_poly.pdbx_strand_id
1 'polypeptide(L)'
;MKTFWRSIPFTSRGMLLTAVVTWIGVGSGRILPAGGMLLAAAVAASVVLARRKLTFWVVVLLVGLASGFASQARDHAVGQAWVPDGPISMEVGVLAGPYPFGDAHRYVVRHGSLGTSVWRGPPVTVVFESTTDARVGDVLMVHGSMRPEPTHVRGRPVAGTLQVDDYVRTRESSNPFVRVGNAVRARVMDETAGGGPGRSLVAGFLIGDTGGVAAADIEAMRQAGLSHFVAVS
;
A
#
# COMPACT_ATOMS: atom_id res chain seq x y z
N MET A 1 -2.70 -39.21 -0.83
CA MET A 1 -3.13 -37.84 -0.43
C MET A 1 -3.82 -37.75 0.93
N LYS A 2 -4.57 -38.76 1.43
CA LYS A 2 -5.28 -38.68 2.73
C LYS A 2 -4.39 -38.53 3.98
N THR A 3 -3.10 -38.88 3.93
CA THR A 3 -2.17 -38.83 5.07
C THR A 3 -1.51 -37.48 5.32
N PHE A 4 -1.53 -36.55 4.35
CA PHE A 4 -0.85 -35.25 4.48
C PHE A 4 -1.61 -34.27 5.40
N TRP A 5 -2.94 -34.32 5.40
CA TRP A 5 -3.77 -33.38 6.16
C TRP A 5 -3.83 -33.67 7.66
N ARG A 6 -3.50 -34.89 8.11
CA ARG A 6 -3.49 -35.24 9.54
C ARG A 6 -2.30 -34.67 10.33
N SER A 7 -1.28 -34.14 9.66
CA SER A 7 -0.08 -33.61 10.30
C SER A 7 -0.05 -32.08 10.43
N ILE A 8 -1.14 -31.37 10.10
CA ILE A 8 -1.20 -29.91 10.27
C ILE A 8 -1.57 -29.61 11.73
N PRO A 9 -0.66 -29.05 12.54
CA PRO A 9 -0.93 -28.82 13.94
C PRO A 9 -1.78 -27.55 14.10
N PHE A 10 -3.10 -27.68 14.06
CA PHE A 10 -4.06 -26.61 14.42
C PHE A 10 -4.11 -26.34 15.94
N THR A 11 -3.00 -26.51 16.64
CA THR A 11 -2.86 -26.10 18.04
C THR A 11 -2.38 -24.65 18.10
N SER A 12 -2.66 -23.92 19.17
CA SER A 12 -2.15 -22.56 19.38
C SER A 12 -0.63 -22.46 19.21
N ARG A 13 0.10 -23.47 19.70
CA ARG A 13 1.56 -23.60 19.51
C ARG A 13 1.96 -23.81 18.05
N GLY A 14 1.20 -24.61 17.30
CA GLY A 14 1.40 -24.79 15.87
C GLY A 14 1.19 -23.48 15.12
N MET A 15 0.11 -22.76 15.37
CA MET A 15 -0.16 -21.47 14.73
C MET A 15 0.94 -20.44 15.00
N LEU A 16 1.43 -20.36 16.24
CA LEU A 16 2.54 -19.47 16.60
C LEU A 16 3.82 -19.84 15.85
N LEU A 17 4.14 -21.13 15.77
CA LEU A 17 5.29 -21.59 14.99
C LEU A 17 5.13 -21.26 13.49
N THR A 18 3.93 -21.34 12.93
CA THR A 18 3.65 -20.91 11.54
C THR A 18 3.89 -19.44 11.33
N ALA A 19 3.41 -18.60 12.25
CA ALA A 19 3.65 -17.17 12.20
C ALA A 19 5.17 -16.87 12.24
N VAL A 20 5.89 -17.45 13.19
CA VAL A 20 7.34 -17.25 13.35
C VAL A 20 8.10 -17.70 12.10
N VAL A 21 7.83 -18.92 11.60
CA VAL A 21 8.50 -19.45 10.40
C VAL A 21 8.19 -18.60 9.16
N THR A 22 6.95 -18.13 9.01
CA THR A 22 6.58 -17.22 7.92
C THR A 22 7.36 -15.92 7.99
N TRP A 23 7.42 -15.27 9.16
CA TRP A 23 8.13 -14.01 9.35
C TRP A 23 9.65 -14.14 9.15
N ILE A 24 10.25 -15.23 9.61
CA ILE A 24 11.66 -15.55 9.34
C ILE A 24 11.86 -15.67 7.82
N GLY A 25 10.98 -16.42 7.13
CA GLY A 25 11.04 -16.57 5.68
C GLY A 25 10.95 -15.22 4.96
N VAL A 26 9.96 -14.40 5.28
CA VAL A 26 9.78 -13.05 4.69
C VAL A 26 11.00 -12.18 4.94
N GLY A 27 11.49 -12.13 6.18
CA GLY A 27 12.66 -11.32 6.55
C GLY A 27 13.92 -11.75 5.79
N SER A 28 14.21 -13.05 5.76
CA SER A 28 15.36 -13.59 5.01
C SER A 28 15.24 -13.34 3.51
N GLY A 29 14.04 -13.47 2.94
CA GLY A 29 13.79 -13.27 1.51
C GLY A 29 14.04 -11.84 1.05
N ARG A 30 13.92 -10.86 1.95
CA ARG A 30 14.22 -9.44 1.66
C ARG A 30 15.71 -9.08 1.74
N ILE A 31 16.54 -9.96 2.29
CA ILE A 31 17.97 -9.69 2.52
C ILE A 31 18.83 -10.48 1.53
N LEU A 32 18.39 -11.69 1.21
CA LEU A 32 19.17 -12.60 0.38
C LEU A 32 19.19 -12.14 -1.09
N PRO A 33 20.38 -12.06 -1.72
CA PRO A 33 20.45 -11.92 -3.17
C PRO A 33 19.85 -13.16 -3.85
N ALA A 34 19.50 -13.06 -5.13
CA ALA A 34 18.85 -14.15 -5.89
C ALA A 34 19.59 -15.50 -5.76
N GLY A 35 20.93 -15.49 -5.71
CA GLY A 35 21.73 -16.70 -5.49
C GLY A 35 21.53 -17.36 -4.11
N GLY A 36 21.28 -16.56 -3.07
CA GLY A 36 20.96 -17.06 -1.73
C GLY A 36 19.61 -17.77 -1.65
N MET A 37 18.64 -17.38 -2.50
CA MET A 37 17.35 -18.07 -2.57
C MET A 37 17.47 -19.49 -3.16
N LEU A 38 18.31 -19.66 -4.18
CA LEU A 38 18.55 -20.96 -4.80
C LEU A 38 19.18 -21.94 -3.79
N LEU A 39 20.13 -21.45 -2.98
CA LEU A 39 20.73 -22.22 -1.89
C LEU A 39 19.68 -22.61 -0.83
N ALA A 40 18.85 -21.67 -0.39
CA ALA A 40 17.78 -21.93 0.57
C ALA A 40 16.76 -22.97 0.04
N ALA A 41 16.41 -22.90 -1.24
CA ALA A 41 15.53 -23.88 -1.88
C ALA A 41 16.18 -25.27 -1.95
N ALA A 42 17.49 -25.36 -2.25
CA ALA A 42 18.22 -26.62 -2.29
C ALA A 42 18.32 -27.28 -0.89
N VAL A 43 18.59 -26.48 0.15
CA VAL A 43 18.60 -26.96 1.55
C VAL A 43 17.20 -27.42 1.97
N ALA A 44 16.17 -26.64 1.64
CA ALA A 44 14.78 -27.01 1.90
C ALA A 44 14.38 -28.33 1.23
N ALA A 45 14.74 -28.53 -0.04
CA ALA A 45 14.50 -29.78 -0.75
C ALA A 45 15.20 -30.97 -0.06
N SER A 46 16.45 -30.78 0.36
CA SER A 46 17.24 -31.78 1.09
C SER A 46 16.59 -32.15 2.44
N VAL A 47 16.08 -31.16 3.18
CA VAL A 47 15.38 -31.37 4.47
C VAL A 47 14.03 -32.07 4.26
N VAL A 48 13.29 -31.73 3.21
CA VAL A 48 12.02 -32.38 2.87
C VAL A 48 12.22 -33.85 2.52
N LEU A 49 13.27 -34.15 1.74
CA LEU A 49 13.65 -35.51 1.38
C LEU A 49 14.09 -36.32 2.61
N ALA A 50 14.85 -35.71 3.54
CA ALA A 50 15.36 -36.39 4.72
C ALA A 50 14.33 -36.53 5.86
N ARG A 51 13.38 -35.58 6.02
CA ARG A 51 12.49 -35.51 7.19
C ARG A 51 11.06 -35.12 6.82
N ARG A 52 10.26 -36.13 6.48
CA ARG A 52 8.83 -36.01 6.12
C ARG A 52 7.94 -35.28 7.15
N LYS A 53 8.33 -35.26 8.44
CA LYS A 53 7.59 -34.54 9.50
C LYS A 53 7.81 -33.02 9.47
N LEU A 54 8.85 -32.53 8.79
CA LEU A 54 9.16 -31.09 8.68
C LEU A 54 8.64 -30.46 7.39
N THR A 55 8.11 -31.26 6.47
CA THR A 55 7.71 -30.81 5.12
C THR A 55 6.78 -29.60 5.17
N PHE A 56 5.76 -29.62 6.03
CA PHE A 56 4.83 -28.49 6.18
C PHE A 56 5.55 -27.18 6.54
N TRP A 57 6.43 -27.22 7.54
CA TRP A 57 7.18 -26.04 8.00
C TRP A 57 8.13 -25.51 6.95
N VAL A 58 8.78 -26.41 6.20
CA VAL A 58 9.66 -26.02 5.09
C VAL A 58 8.85 -25.33 3.99
N VAL A 59 7.66 -25.83 3.64
CA VAL A 59 6.80 -25.16 2.65
C VAL A 59 6.39 -23.77 3.14
N VAL A 60 5.97 -23.61 4.39
CA VAL A 60 5.62 -22.31 4.97
C VAL A 60 6.81 -21.34 4.90
N LEU A 61 8.01 -21.79 5.24
CA LEU A 61 9.23 -20.98 5.16
C LEU A 61 9.51 -20.55 3.72
N LEU A 62 9.40 -21.46 2.75
CA LEU A 62 9.64 -21.18 1.33
C LEU A 62 8.63 -20.17 0.76
N VAL A 63 7.35 -20.27 1.15
CA VAL A 63 6.33 -19.29 0.78
C VAL A 63 6.66 -17.92 1.36
N GLY A 64 7.11 -17.87 2.62
CA GLY A 64 7.60 -16.63 3.25
C GLY A 64 8.79 -16.04 2.50
N LEU A 65 9.80 -16.84 2.19
CA LEU A 65 10.99 -16.45 1.42
C LEU A 65 10.62 -15.88 0.05
N ALA A 66 9.80 -16.59 -0.73
CA ALA A 66 9.34 -16.16 -2.05
C ALA A 66 8.58 -14.82 -1.97
N SER A 67 7.72 -14.66 -0.95
CA SER A 67 6.97 -13.42 -0.73
C SER A 67 7.89 -12.25 -0.36
N GLY A 68 8.87 -12.48 0.51
CA GLY A 68 9.88 -11.48 0.89
C GLY A 68 10.70 -11.00 -0.31
N PHE A 69 11.19 -11.94 -1.11
CA PHE A 69 11.94 -11.60 -2.32
C PHE A 69 11.10 -10.88 -3.37
N ALA A 70 9.87 -11.34 -3.62
CA ALA A 70 8.97 -10.66 -4.55
C ALA A 70 8.69 -9.21 -4.13
N SER A 71 8.54 -8.96 -2.82
CA SER A 71 8.42 -7.60 -2.27
C SER A 71 9.67 -6.78 -2.53
N GLN A 72 10.86 -7.30 -2.23
CA GLN A 72 12.12 -6.58 -2.45
C GLN A 72 12.38 -6.31 -3.94
N ALA A 73 12.13 -7.30 -4.80
CA ALA A 73 12.26 -7.17 -6.24
C ALA A 73 11.35 -6.07 -6.78
N ARG A 74 10.13 -5.95 -6.24
CA ARG A 74 9.21 -4.85 -6.56
C ARG A 74 9.77 -3.50 -6.11
N ASP A 75 10.26 -3.39 -4.87
CA ASP A 75 10.82 -2.14 -4.33
C ASP A 75 12.01 -1.68 -5.18
N HIS A 76 12.90 -2.62 -5.54
CA HIS A 76 14.07 -2.36 -6.37
C HIS A 76 13.71 -2.01 -7.82
N ALA A 77 12.75 -2.71 -8.42
CA ALA A 77 12.28 -2.42 -9.77
C ALA A 77 11.65 -1.03 -9.88
N VAL A 78 10.90 -0.60 -8.86
CA VAL A 78 10.33 0.76 -8.80
C VAL A 78 11.43 1.79 -8.55
N GLY A 79 12.37 1.52 -7.64
CA GLY A 79 13.46 2.46 -7.33
C GLY A 79 14.47 2.69 -8.45
N GLN A 80 14.61 1.74 -9.37
CA GLN A 80 15.48 1.86 -10.55
C GLN A 80 14.72 2.20 -11.84
N ALA A 81 13.39 2.25 -11.78
CA ALA A 81 12.61 2.56 -12.97
C ALA A 81 12.84 4.02 -13.35
N TRP A 82 13.04 4.25 -14.65
CA TRP A 82 13.17 5.59 -15.18
C TRP A 82 11.84 6.36 -15.03
N VAL A 83 11.94 7.60 -14.56
CA VAL A 83 10.84 8.56 -14.46
C VAL A 83 11.32 9.87 -15.08
N PRO A 84 10.48 10.57 -15.88
CA PRO A 84 10.81 11.89 -16.38
C PRO A 84 11.14 12.85 -15.24
N ASP A 85 12.08 13.76 -15.47
CA ASP A 85 12.41 14.83 -14.55
C ASP A 85 11.97 16.18 -15.16
N GLY A 86 11.39 17.04 -14.32
CA GLY A 86 10.94 18.37 -14.72
C GLY A 86 9.46 18.44 -15.16
N PRO A 87 9.10 19.47 -15.96
CA PRO A 87 7.72 19.81 -16.25
C PRO A 87 7.01 18.73 -17.06
N ILE A 88 5.81 18.35 -16.62
CA ILE A 88 5.05 17.25 -17.19
C ILE A 88 3.55 17.54 -17.18
N SER A 89 2.83 16.97 -18.15
CA SER A 89 1.37 17.00 -18.22
C SER A 89 0.86 15.57 -18.33
N MET A 90 0.09 15.13 -17.34
CA MET A 90 -0.34 13.74 -17.21
C MET A 90 -1.81 13.64 -16.85
N GLU A 91 -2.53 12.74 -17.50
CA GLU A 91 -3.85 12.32 -17.06
C GLU A 91 -3.69 11.25 -15.95
N VAL A 92 -4.33 11.46 -14.81
CA VAL A 92 -4.23 10.60 -13.63
C VAL A 92 -5.60 10.27 -13.08
N GLY A 93 -5.82 9.02 -12.68
CA GLY A 93 -7.06 8.60 -12.03
C GLY A 93 -6.92 8.63 -10.51
N VAL A 94 -7.82 9.28 -9.77
CA VAL A 94 -7.73 9.34 -8.30
C VAL A 94 -8.10 7.99 -7.69
N LEU A 95 -7.18 7.34 -6.98
CA LEU A 95 -7.42 6.05 -6.31
C LEU A 95 -7.85 6.21 -4.87
N ALA A 96 -7.27 7.18 -4.18
CA ALA A 96 -7.56 7.47 -2.78
C ALA A 96 -7.64 8.99 -2.60
N GLY A 97 -8.50 9.41 -1.67
CA GLY A 97 -8.68 10.82 -1.33
C GLY A 97 -7.43 11.47 -0.73
N PRO A 98 -7.47 12.80 -0.49
CA PRO A 98 -6.35 13.51 0.08
C PRO A 98 -5.99 12.96 1.46
N TYR A 99 -4.70 12.96 1.77
CA TYR A 99 -4.22 12.86 3.13
C TYR A 99 -3.15 13.92 3.39
N PRO A 100 -3.06 14.42 4.64
CA PRO A 100 -2.12 15.48 4.99
C PRO A 100 -0.67 15.03 4.81
N PHE A 101 0.16 15.88 4.20
CA PHE A 101 1.59 15.70 4.02
C PHE A 101 2.30 17.06 4.20
N GLY A 102 2.77 17.33 5.42
CA GLY A 102 3.23 18.68 5.79
C GLY A 102 2.08 19.68 5.67
N ASP A 103 2.33 20.80 4.98
CA ASP A 103 1.30 21.80 4.66
C ASP A 103 0.51 21.46 3.37
N ALA A 104 0.86 20.38 2.68
CA ALA A 104 0.29 19.97 1.41
C ALA A 104 -0.64 18.75 1.54
N HIS A 105 -1.36 18.44 0.46
CA HIS A 105 -2.24 17.28 0.37
C HIS A 105 -1.72 16.31 -0.69
N ARG A 106 -1.52 15.06 -0.28
CA ARG A 106 -1.04 14.01 -1.19
C ARG A 106 -2.19 13.11 -1.61
N TYR A 107 -2.20 12.76 -2.88
CA TYR A 107 -3.17 11.86 -3.49
C TYR A 107 -2.45 10.64 -4.03
N VAL A 108 -3.06 9.47 -3.81
CA VAL A 108 -2.64 8.26 -4.52
C VAL A 108 -3.43 8.21 -5.82
N VAL A 109 -2.72 8.26 -6.94
CA VAL A 109 -3.32 8.19 -8.26
C VAL A 109 -2.92 6.90 -8.97
N ARG A 110 -3.79 6.44 -9.86
CA ARG A 110 -3.52 5.42 -10.85
C ARG A 110 -2.95 6.09 -12.08
N HIS A 111 -1.94 5.46 -12.64
CA HIS A 111 -1.40 5.72 -13.97
C HIS A 111 -2.52 5.98 -14.98
N GLY A 112 -2.44 7.07 -15.72
CA GLY A 112 -3.26 7.32 -16.92
C GLY A 112 -2.38 7.51 -18.15
N SER A 113 -2.50 8.66 -18.81
CA SER A 113 -1.80 8.98 -20.05
C SER A 113 -0.78 10.11 -19.83
N LEU A 114 0.39 10.00 -20.46
CA LEU A 114 1.35 11.09 -20.58
C LEU A 114 1.17 11.73 -21.96
N GLY A 115 0.46 12.85 -22.02
CA GLY A 115 -0.02 13.41 -23.29
C GLY A 115 -0.91 12.41 -24.03
N THR A 116 -0.51 11.97 -25.22
CA THR A 116 -1.24 10.97 -26.03
C THR A 116 -0.80 9.52 -25.79
N SER A 117 0.26 9.30 -25.01
CA SER A 117 0.83 7.98 -24.78
C SER A 117 0.39 7.42 -23.44
N VAL A 118 -0.05 6.16 -23.39
CA VAL A 118 -0.41 5.51 -22.12
C VAL A 118 0.85 5.38 -21.26
N TRP A 119 0.83 5.96 -20.05
CA TRP A 119 1.94 5.81 -19.12
C TRP A 119 1.95 4.37 -18.59
N ARG A 120 2.98 3.62 -18.98
CA ARG A 120 3.25 2.26 -18.50
C ARG A 120 4.43 2.22 -17.51
N GLY A 121 4.90 3.38 -17.09
CA GLY A 121 5.99 3.49 -16.14
C GLY A 121 5.57 3.14 -14.71
N PRO A 122 6.52 3.23 -13.76
CA PRO A 122 6.28 2.90 -12.36
C PRO A 122 5.20 3.81 -11.72
N PRO A 123 4.64 3.41 -10.57
CA PRO A 123 3.73 4.25 -9.81
C PRO A 123 4.44 5.53 -9.33
N VAL A 124 3.73 6.65 -9.42
CA VAL A 124 4.16 7.97 -8.93
C VAL A 124 3.10 8.50 -7.96
N THR A 125 3.52 9.32 -7.00
CA THR A 125 2.60 10.01 -6.10
C THR A 125 2.33 11.43 -6.62
N VAL A 126 1.12 11.93 -6.44
CA VAL A 126 0.76 13.30 -6.84
C VAL A 126 0.53 14.14 -5.59
N VAL A 127 1.15 15.31 -5.53
CA VAL A 127 1.08 16.24 -4.40
C VAL A 127 0.49 17.55 -4.89
N PHE A 128 -0.57 17.97 -4.23
CA PHE A 128 -1.23 19.26 -4.45
C PHE A 128 -0.93 20.14 -3.24
N GLU A 129 -0.64 21.42 -3.50
CA GLU A 129 -0.35 22.39 -2.44
C GLU A 129 -1.58 22.70 -1.58
N SER A 130 -2.78 22.67 -2.19
CA SER A 130 -4.05 22.89 -1.51
C SER A 130 -5.00 21.70 -1.65
N THR A 131 -6.06 21.67 -0.83
CA THR A 131 -7.16 20.73 -1.00
C THR A 131 -7.82 20.95 -2.36
N THR A 132 -7.99 19.87 -3.10
CA THR A 132 -8.69 19.88 -4.38
C THR A 132 -10.12 19.40 -4.20
N ASP A 133 -10.98 19.72 -5.16
CA ASP A 133 -12.35 19.20 -5.18
C ASP A 133 -12.42 17.76 -5.73
N ALA A 134 -11.27 17.19 -6.12
CA ALA A 134 -11.15 15.91 -6.79
C ALA A 134 -11.57 14.75 -5.89
N ARG A 135 -12.37 13.84 -6.44
CA ARG A 135 -12.94 12.71 -5.72
C ARG A 135 -12.33 11.40 -6.20
N VAL A 136 -12.43 10.37 -5.36
CA VAL A 136 -12.01 9.01 -5.73
C VAL A 136 -12.76 8.60 -7.00
N GLY A 137 -12.02 8.08 -7.97
CA GLY A 137 -12.53 7.65 -9.26
C GLY A 137 -12.62 8.74 -10.33
N ASP A 138 -12.32 10.00 -9.99
CA ASP A 138 -12.20 11.07 -10.99
C ASP A 138 -10.91 10.90 -11.81
N VAL A 139 -10.91 11.47 -13.01
CA VAL A 139 -9.75 11.55 -13.90
C VAL A 139 -9.38 13.01 -14.08
N LEU A 140 -8.15 13.34 -13.74
CA LEU A 140 -7.61 14.70 -13.75
C LEU A 140 -6.51 14.79 -14.80
N MET A 141 -6.48 15.85 -15.59
CA MET A 141 -5.29 16.31 -16.29
C MET A 141 -4.50 17.17 -15.31
N VAL A 142 -3.31 16.73 -14.91
CA VAL A 142 -2.43 17.47 -13.99
C VAL A 142 -1.23 18.02 -14.74
N HIS A 143 -0.91 19.29 -14.46
CA HIS A 143 0.27 20.00 -14.94
C HIS A 143 1.15 20.30 -13.74
N GLY A 144 2.44 20.00 -13.87
CA GLY A 144 3.34 20.17 -12.74
C GLY A 144 4.77 19.76 -13.04
N SER A 145 5.56 19.64 -11.98
CA SER A 145 6.95 19.20 -12.05
C SER A 145 7.12 17.81 -11.43
N MET A 146 7.63 16.86 -12.20
CA MET A 146 7.97 15.52 -11.74
C MET A 146 9.37 15.52 -11.15
N ARG A 147 9.52 14.91 -9.98
CA ARG A 147 10.82 14.64 -9.35
C ARG A 147 11.02 13.13 -9.22
N PRO A 148 12.09 12.56 -9.81
CA PRO A 148 12.41 11.14 -9.72
C PRO A 148 13.04 10.82 -8.36
N GLU A 149 12.25 10.94 -7.29
CA GLU A 149 12.67 10.61 -5.93
C GLU A 149 11.91 9.37 -5.45
N PRO A 150 12.54 8.18 -5.51
CA PRO A 150 11.94 6.96 -5.01
C PRO A 150 11.58 7.07 -3.53
N THR A 151 10.33 6.81 -3.20
CA THR A 151 9.84 6.90 -1.82
C THR A 151 8.77 5.86 -1.54
N HIS A 152 8.31 5.80 -0.30
CA HIS A 152 7.24 4.90 0.12
C HIS A 152 6.01 5.69 0.52
N VAL A 153 4.89 5.34 -0.09
CA VAL A 153 3.58 5.91 0.21
C VAL A 153 2.68 4.80 0.72
N ARG A 154 2.29 4.87 2.01
CA ARG A 154 1.46 3.85 2.68
C ARG A 154 2.02 2.43 2.49
N GLY A 155 3.34 2.27 2.64
CA GLY A 155 4.03 0.98 2.48
C GLY A 155 4.12 0.47 1.04
N ARG A 156 3.75 1.27 0.04
CA ARG A 156 3.93 0.95 -1.38
C ARG A 156 5.08 1.78 -1.96
N PRO A 157 6.02 1.17 -2.69
CA PRO A 157 7.07 1.92 -3.36
C PRO A 157 6.46 2.75 -4.50
N VAL A 158 6.92 4.00 -4.61
CA VAL A 158 6.65 4.90 -5.73
C VAL A 158 7.99 5.42 -6.26
N ALA A 159 8.10 5.59 -7.58
CA ALA A 159 9.36 5.96 -8.23
C ALA A 159 9.62 7.47 -8.25
N GLY A 160 8.60 8.28 -7.97
CA GLY A 160 8.73 9.73 -7.98
C GLY A 160 7.50 10.44 -7.46
N THR A 161 7.63 11.76 -7.35
CA THR A 161 6.60 12.68 -6.89
C THR A 161 6.31 13.72 -7.96
N LEU A 162 5.05 13.84 -8.35
CA LEU A 162 4.56 14.92 -9.20
C LEU A 162 4.00 16.04 -8.30
N GLN A 163 4.69 17.17 -8.27
CA GLN A 163 4.18 18.38 -7.64
C GLN A 163 3.30 19.12 -8.65
N VAL A 164 2.02 19.29 -8.32
CA VAL A 164 1.03 19.86 -9.23
C VAL A 164 1.00 21.38 -9.09
N ASP A 165 1.13 22.06 -10.24
CA ASP A 165 0.98 23.51 -10.36
C ASP A 165 -0.48 23.86 -10.69
N ASP A 166 -1.11 23.08 -11.59
CA ASP A 166 -2.51 23.25 -12.00
C ASP A 166 -3.13 21.89 -12.38
N TYR A 167 -4.44 21.77 -12.28
CA TYR A 167 -5.18 20.60 -12.72
C TYR A 167 -6.55 20.94 -13.28
N VAL A 168 -6.99 20.12 -14.24
CA VAL A 168 -8.34 20.18 -14.80
C VAL A 168 -8.99 18.81 -14.63
N ARG A 169 -10.21 18.78 -14.10
CA ARG A 169 -10.99 17.54 -14.05
C ARG A 169 -11.50 17.22 -15.45
N THR A 170 -10.97 16.16 -16.05
CA THR A 170 -11.35 15.71 -17.40
C THR A 170 -12.59 14.82 -17.37
N ARG A 171 -12.74 14.00 -16.32
CA ARG A 171 -13.88 13.07 -16.20
C ARG A 171 -14.22 12.79 -14.75
N GLU A 172 -15.51 12.79 -14.43
CA GLU A 172 -16.01 12.29 -13.15
C GLU A 172 -16.12 10.76 -13.13
N SER A 173 -16.09 10.18 -11.92
CA SER A 173 -16.30 8.73 -11.78
C SER A 173 -17.66 8.28 -12.34
N SER A 174 -17.66 7.41 -13.34
CA SER A 174 -18.88 6.78 -13.88
C SER A 174 -19.37 5.58 -13.06
N ASN A 175 -18.58 5.11 -12.08
CA ASN A 175 -18.93 3.95 -11.28
C ASN A 175 -19.96 4.34 -10.19
N PRO A 176 -21.17 3.75 -10.21
CA PRO A 176 -22.23 4.12 -9.27
C PRO A 176 -21.84 3.84 -7.82
N PHE A 177 -21.09 2.77 -7.55
CA PHE A 177 -20.65 2.44 -6.19
C PHE A 177 -19.65 3.48 -5.65
N VAL A 178 -18.74 3.95 -6.51
CA VAL A 178 -17.77 4.99 -6.15
C VAL A 178 -18.49 6.31 -5.88
N ARG A 179 -19.50 6.66 -6.70
CA ARG A 179 -20.32 7.87 -6.48
C ARG A 179 -21.08 7.82 -5.16
N VAL A 180 -21.72 6.69 -4.84
CA VAL A 180 -22.41 6.49 -3.56
C VAL A 180 -21.42 6.57 -2.39
N GLY A 181 -20.26 5.92 -2.49
CA GLY A 181 -19.21 6.01 -1.49
C GLY A 181 -18.71 7.44 -1.25
N ASN A 182 -18.50 8.20 -2.33
CA ASN A 182 -18.12 9.62 -2.24
C ASN A 182 -19.22 10.46 -1.59
N ALA A 183 -20.49 10.19 -1.87
CA ALA A 183 -21.62 10.91 -1.24
C ALA A 183 -21.73 10.61 0.27
N VAL A 184 -21.58 9.34 0.66
CA VAL A 184 -21.53 8.95 2.08
C VAL A 184 -20.34 9.62 2.77
N ARG A 185 -19.17 9.63 2.13
CA ARG A 185 -17.98 10.31 2.66
C ARG A 185 -18.20 11.79 2.88
N ALA A 186 -18.76 12.49 1.90
CA ALA A 186 -19.09 13.91 2.01
C ALA A 186 -20.06 14.15 3.19
N ARG A 187 -21.10 13.33 3.31
CA ARG A 187 -22.08 13.43 4.41
C ARG A 187 -21.44 13.22 5.78
N VAL A 188 -20.55 12.23 5.92
CA VAL A 188 -19.82 12.00 7.16
C VAL A 188 -18.94 13.20 7.50
N MET A 189 -18.19 13.73 6.52
CA MET A 189 -17.36 14.91 6.71
C MET A 189 -18.17 16.14 7.13
N ASP A 190 -19.32 16.39 6.52
CA ASP A 190 -20.19 17.51 6.88
C ASP A 190 -20.69 17.41 8.33
N GLU A 191 -21.04 16.20 8.78
CA GLU A 191 -21.55 15.95 10.14
C GLU A 191 -20.43 15.96 11.20
N THR A 192 -19.20 15.63 10.81
CA THR A 192 -18.04 15.59 11.71
C THR A 192 -17.20 16.87 11.68
N ALA A 193 -17.36 17.73 10.68
CA ALA A 193 -16.63 18.99 10.52
C ALA A 193 -16.74 19.86 11.77
N GLY A 194 -15.60 20.37 12.26
CA GLY A 194 -15.51 21.19 13.47
C GLY A 194 -15.85 20.46 14.78
N GLY A 195 -16.02 19.14 14.74
CA GLY A 195 -16.20 18.31 15.91
C GLY A 195 -14.93 18.17 16.75
N GLY A 196 -15.09 18.04 18.07
CA GLY A 196 -13.98 17.67 18.96
C GLY A 196 -13.42 16.26 18.67
N PRO A 197 -12.38 15.82 19.41
CA PRO A 197 -11.62 14.59 19.13
C PRO A 197 -12.47 13.33 18.90
N GLY A 198 -13.59 13.18 19.62
CA GLY A 198 -14.50 12.05 19.45
C GLY A 198 -15.14 11.95 18.05
N ARG A 199 -15.46 13.07 17.41
CA ARG A 199 -16.02 13.07 16.05
C ARG A 199 -14.94 12.81 15.00
N SER A 200 -13.71 13.26 15.23
CA SER A 200 -12.55 12.91 14.40
C SER A 200 -12.26 11.41 14.44
N LEU A 201 -12.42 10.75 15.61
CA LEU A 201 -12.28 9.29 15.71
C LEU A 201 -13.38 8.56 14.93
N VAL A 202 -14.62 9.06 14.96
CA VAL A 202 -15.73 8.50 14.17
C VAL A 202 -15.50 8.68 12.67
N ALA A 203 -15.01 9.84 12.24
CA ALA A 203 -14.60 10.07 10.85
C ALA A 203 -13.46 9.11 10.44
N GLY A 204 -12.47 8.94 11.31
CA GLY A 204 -11.39 7.96 11.14
C GLY A 204 -11.91 6.54 10.97
N PHE A 205 -12.88 6.14 11.78
CA PHE A 205 -13.49 4.82 11.73
C PHE A 205 -14.35 4.59 10.47
N LEU A 206 -15.20 5.56 10.11
CA LEU A 206 -16.17 5.38 9.03
C LEU A 206 -15.57 5.57 7.63
N ILE A 207 -14.63 6.50 7.49
CA ILE A 207 -14.13 6.94 6.18
C ILE A 207 -12.60 7.04 6.11
N GLY A 208 -11.90 6.65 7.17
CA GLY A 208 -10.44 6.65 7.23
C GLY A 208 -9.82 8.04 7.39
N ASP A 209 -10.58 9.05 7.80
CA ASP A 209 -10.04 10.41 8.00
C ASP A 209 -9.49 10.59 9.42
N THR A 210 -8.18 10.69 9.55
CA THR A 210 -7.48 10.92 10.82
C THR A 210 -6.98 12.35 10.99
N GLY A 211 -7.32 13.28 10.09
CA GLY A 211 -6.76 14.64 10.10
C GLY A 211 -7.03 15.42 11.40
N GLY A 212 -8.12 15.10 12.10
CA GLY A 212 -8.48 15.71 13.38
C GLY A 212 -8.12 14.90 14.64
N VAL A 213 -7.34 13.82 14.53
CA VAL A 213 -6.95 12.96 15.66
C VAL A 213 -5.51 13.28 16.06
N ALA A 214 -5.23 13.47 17.35
CA ALA A 214 -3.88 13.77 17.83
C ALA A 214 -2.93 12.59 17.54
N ALA A 215 -1.68 12.89 17.17
CA ALA A 215 -0.67 11.87 16.86
C ALA A 215 -0.43 10.88 18.01
N ALA A 216 -0.54 11.36 19.25
CA ALA A 216 -0.43 10.53 20.45
C ALA A 216 -1.57 9.48 20.53
N ASP A 217 -2.79 9.86 20.14
CA ASP A 217 -3.94 8.95 20.15
C ASP A 217 -3.84 7.92 19.02
N ILE A 218 -3.33 8.32 17.85
CA ILE A 218 -3.04 7.39 16.74
C ILE A 218 -2.02 6.34 17.19
N GLU A 219 -0.96 6.76 17.88
CA GLU A 219 0.07 5.85 18.40
C GLU A 219 -0.48 4.96 19.53
N ALA A 220 -1.31 5.49 20.42
CA ALA A 220 -1.98 4.71 21.46
C ALA A 220 -2.91 3.63 20.86
N MET A 221 -3.67 3.97 19.82
CA MET A 221 -4.49 3.01 19.07
C MET A 221 -3.63 1.93 18.39
N ARG A 222 -2.47 2.32 17.83
CA ARG A 222 -1.51 1.38 17.23
C ARG A 222 -0.98 0.40 18.27
N GLN A 223 -0.61 0.88 19.45
CA GLN A 223 -0.10 0.06 20.55
C GLN A 223 -1.17 -0.85 21.15
N ALA A 224 -2.42 -0.41 21.17
CA ALA A 224 -3.57 -1.20 21.62
C ALA A 224 -4.02 -2.29 20.63
N GLY A 225 -3.35 -2.44 19.47
CA GLY A 225 -3.75 -3.41 18.44
C GLY A 225 -5.00 -2.98 17.64
N LEU A 226 -5.45 -1.74 17.82
CA LEU A 226 -6.52 -1.11 17.05
C LEU A 226 -6.00 -0.51 15.74
N SER A 227 -4.75 -0.82 15.35
CA SER A 227 -4.16 -0.37 14.08
C SER A 227 -4.98 -0.79 12.86
N HIS A 228 -5.70 -1.92 12.92
CA HIS A 228 -6.61 -2.32 11.84
C HIS A 228 -7.81 -1.38 11.68
N PHE A 229 -8.25 -0.69 12.75
CA PHE A 229 -9.29 0.34 12.66
C PHE A 229 -8.79 1.65 12.05
N VAL A 230 -7.47 1.89 12.07
CA VAL A 230 -6.82 3.01 11.37
C VAL A 230 -6.41 2.61 9.94
N ALA A 231 -6.12 1.32 9.72
CA ALA A 231 -5.51 0.77 8.49
C ALA A 231 -6.48 0.10 7.51
N VAL A 232 -7.80 0.06 7.77
CA VAL A 232 -8.81 -0.30 6.76
C VAL A 232 -9.09 0.85 5.77
N SER A 233 -8.40 1.98 5.93
CA SER A 233 -8.28 3.04 4.91
C SER A 233 -7.43 2.63 3.70
#